data_AF-A0A353Z3M1-F1
#
_entry.id   AF-A0A353Z3M1-F1
#
_cell.length_a   1.000
_cell.length_b   1.000
_cell.length_c   1.000
_cell.angle_alpha   90.00
_cell.angle_beta   90.00
_cell.angle_gamma   90.00
#
_symmetry.space_group_name_H-M   'P 1'
#
loop_
_entity.id
_entity.type
_entity.pdbx_description
1 polymer ?
#
loop_
_entity_poly.entity_id
_entity_poly.type
_entity_poly.pdbx_seq_one_letter_code
_entity_poly.pdbx_strand_id
1 'polypeptide(L)' 'MKKPEYLILLCNSYRVAGDAQGACNKKGATDLLQYVSEEAADRGLDVAVSTTACLNVCAQGPVMV' A
#
# COMPACT_ATOMS: atom_id res chain seq x y z
N MET A 1 -4.26 20.98 -4.43
CA MET A 1 -3.26 19.92 -4.66
C MET A 1 -3.30 19.53 -6.13
N LYS A 2 -2.13 19.38 -6.77
CA LYS A 2 -2.05 18.78 -8.10
C LYS A 2 -2.36 17.28 -7.97
N LYS A 3 -3.15 16.73 -8.90
CA LYS A 3 -3.43 15.29 -8.94
C LYS A 3 -2.14 14.55 -9.34
N PRO A 4 -1.73 13.50 -8.61
CA PRO A 4 -0.57 12.71 -9.00
C PRO A 4 -0.87 11.96 -10.31
N GLU A 5 0.18 11.60 -11.05
CA GLU A 5 0.03 10.80 -12.27
C GLU A 5 -0.48 9.39 -11.94
N TYR A 6 0.04 8.81 -10.85
CA TYR A 6 -0.40 7.51 -10.35
C TYR A 6 -0.84 7.59 -8.88
N LEU A 7 -1.88 6.83 -8.56
CA LEU A 7 -2.27 6.54 -7.19
C LEU A 7 -2.08 5.04 -6.98
N ILE A 8 -1.15 4.68 -6.11
CA ILE A 8 -0.91 3.30 -5.72
C ILE A 8 -1.69 3.01 -4.43
N LEU A 9 -2.48 1.95 -4.45
CA LEU A 9 -3.25 1.45 -3.32
C LEU A 9 -2.66 0.13 -2.84
N LEU A 10 -2.02 0.15 -1.67
CA LEU A 10 -1.40 -1.02 -1.07
C LEU A 10 -2.25 -1.55 0.09
N CYS A 11 -2.72 -2.79 -0.02
CA CYS A 11 -3.46 -3.44 1.06
C CYS A 11 -2.55 -3.69 2.27
N ASN A 12 -2.83 -3.02 3.40
CA ASN A 12 -2.21 -3.34 4.69
C ASN A 12 -3.19 -3.99 5.67
N SER A 13 -4.32 -4.49 5.17
CA SER A 13 -5.35 -5.17 5.98
C SER A 13 -5.86 -4.33 7.17
N TYR A 14 -5.99 -3.02 6.98
CA TYR A 14 -6.55 -2.14 8.01
C TYR A 14 -8.01 -2.51 8.32
N ARG A 15 -8.36 -2.45 9.61
CA ARG A 15 -9.74 -2.55 10.11
C ARG A 15 -10.35 -1.17 10.30
N VAL A 16 -11.65 -1.12 10.53
CA VAL A 16 -12.39 0.13 10.81
C VAL A 16 -11.79 0.89 12.00
N ALA A 17 -11.27 0.16 13.00
CA ALA A 17 -10.63 0.76 14.18
C ALA A 17 -9.21 1.29 13.93
N GLY A 18 -8.65 1.13 12.72
CA GLY A 18 -7.30 1.59 12.36
C GLY A 18 -6.19 0.58 12.61
N ASP A 19 -6.47 -0.55 13.26
CA ASP A 19 -5.47 -1.62 13.45
C ASP A 19 -5.15 -2.32 12.12
N ALA A 20 -3.85 -2.48 11.83
CA ALA A 20 -3.39 -3.32 10.74
C ALA A 20 -3.42 -4.79 11.18
N GLN A 21 -4.35 -5.57 10.64
CA GLN A 21 -4.50 -6.98 11.02
C GLN A 21 -4.94 -7.82 9.82
N GLY A 22 -4.09 -8.74 9.38
CA GLY A 22 -4.48 -9.70 8.35
C GLY A 22 -3.33 -10.21 7.51
N ALA A 23 -3.68 -10.84 6.38
CA ALA A 23 -2.74 -11.54 5.54
C ALA A 23 -1.70 -10.61 4.91
N CYS A 24 -2.09 -9.45 4.38
CA CYS A 24 -1.13 -8.58 3.68
C CYS A 24 -0.14 -7.95 4.67
N ASN A 25 -0.62 -7.50 5.83
CA ASN A 25 0.25 -6.99 6.89
C ASN A 25 1.26 -8.06 7.35
N LYS A 26 0.79 -9.29 7.65
CA LYS A 26 1.64 -10.42 8.04
C LYS A 26 2.63 -10.87 6.95
N LYS A 27 2.35 -10.53 5.69
CA LYS A 27 3.22 -10.83 4.53
C LYS A 27 4.13 -9.66 4.16
N GLY A 28 4.30 -8.66 5.03
CA GLY A 28 5.26 -7.57 4.83
C GLY A 28 4.73 -6.37 4.04
N ALA A 29 3.41 -6.13 4.01
CA ALA A 29 2.86 -4.95 3.34
C ALA A 29 3.39 -3.61 3.91
N THR A 30 3.74 -3.55 5.20
CA THR A 30 4.35 -2.35 5.79
C THR A 30 5.74 -2.07 5.21
N ASP A 31 6.57 -3.10 5.06
CA ASP A 31 7.91 -2.95 4.48
C ASP A 31 7.83 -2.59 2.99
N LEU A 32 6.85 -3.18 2.28
CA LEU A 32 6.59 -2.87 0.87
C LEU A 32 6.12 -1.41 0.68
N LEU A 33 5.35 -0.84 1.62
CA LEU A 33 4.96 0.56 1.58
C LEU A 33 6.20 1.48 1.59
N GLN A 34 7.12 1.23 2.52
CA GLN A 34 8.34 2.02 2.65
C GLN A 34 9.18 1.90 1.38
N TYR A 35 9.45 0.68 0.92
CA TYR A 35 10.22 0.41 -0.29
C TYR A 35 9.66 1.12 -1.54
N VAL A 36 8.34 1.02 -1.76
CA VAL A 36 7.70 1.65 -2.93
C VAL A 36 7.75 3.18 -2.85
N SER A 37 7.58 3.73 -1.64
CA SER A 37 7.60 5.18 -1.43
C SER A 37 9.00 5.76 -1.66
N GLU A 38 10.04 5.09 -1.17
CA GLU A 38 11.44 5.47 -1.36
C GLU A 38 11.84 5.38 -2.84
N GLU A 39 11.55 4.25 -3.51
CA GLU A 39 11.87 4.07 -4.94
C GLU A 39 11.12 5.07 -5.83
N ALA A 40 9.87 5.41 -5.51
CA ALA A 40 9.13 6.42 -6.26
C ALA A 40 9.76 7.81 -6.11
N ALA A 41 10.21 8.17 -4.90
CA ALA A 41 10.88 9.43 -4.63
C ALA A 41 12.25 9.51 -5.31
N ASP A 42 13.07 8.47 -5.20
CA ASP A 42 14.42 8.41 -5.78
C ASP A 42 14.39 8.50 -7.31
N ARG A 43 13.32 8.01 -7.93
CA ARG A 43 13.08 8.07 -9.39
C ARG A 43 12.35 9.34 -9.84
N GLY A 44 11.96 10.21 -8.90
CA GLY A 44 11.24 11.45 -9.20
C GLY A 44 9.86 11.24 -9.82
N LEU A 45 9.18 10.14 -9.48
CA LEU A 45 7.86 9.81 -10.01
C LEU A 45 6.75 10.63 -9.30
N ASP A 46 5.77 11.14 -10.06
CA ASP A 46 4.60 11.86 -9.51
C ASP A 46 3.53 10.86 -9.03
N VAL A 47 3.81 10.21 -7.89
CA VAL A 47 3.00 9.11 -7.35
C VAL A 47 2.55 9.44 -5.93
N ALA A 48 1.28 9.17 -5.64
CA ALA A 48 0.80 9.06 -4.27
C ALA A 48 0.66 7.57 -3.91
N VAL A 49 1.29 7.15 -2.81
CA VAL A 49 1.14 5.80 -2.27
C VAL A 49 0.26 5.88 -1.04
N SER A 50 -0.81 5.07 -1.01
CA SER A 50 -1.74 5.02 0.12
C SER A 50 -2.04 3.58 0.50
N THR A 51 -2.27 3.36 1.79
CA THR A 51 -2.63 2.05 2.30
C THR A 51 -4.14 1.87 2.44
N THR A 52 -4.61 0.65 2.19
CA THR A 52 -6.04 0.33 2.26
C THR A 52 -6.37 -0.74 3.30
N ALA A 53 -7.67 -0.86 3.57
CA ALA A 53 -8.26 -2.05 4.17
C ALA A 53 -8.12 -3.28 3.23
N CYS A 54 -8.67 -4.41 3.68
CA CYS A 54 -8.66 -5.66 2.91
C CYS A 54 -9.29 -5.50 1.51
N LEU A 55 -8.58 -5.94 0.48
CA LEU A 55 -9.07 -6.01 -0.91
C LEU A 55 -9.69 -7.38 -1.27
N ASN A 56 -9.83 -8.29 -0.29
CA ASN A 56 -10.40 -9.63 -0.43
C ASN A 56 -9.68 -10.60 -1.39
N VAL A 57 -8.40 -10.35 -1.68
CA VAL A 57 -7.54 -11.24 -2.50
C VAL A 57 -6.34 -11.77 -1.69
N CYS A 58 -6.59 -12.16 -0.43
CA CYS A 58 -5.55 -12.47 0.56
C CYS A 58 -4.53 -13.54 0.12
N ALA A 59 -4.96 -14.51 -0.71
CA ALA A 59 -4.09 -15.55 -1.24
C ALA A 59 -2.89 -14.97 -2.02
N GLN A 60 -3.13 -13.89 -2.77
CA GLN A 60 -2.14 -13.20 -3.61
C GLN A 60 -1.45 -12.04 -2.90
N GLY A 61 -1.82 -11.75 -1.64
CA GLY A 61 -1.24 -10.62 -0.92
C GLY A 61 0.28 -10.75 -0.69
N PRO A 62 1.01 -9.64 -0.46
CA PRO A 62 0.52 -8.25 -0.39
C PRO A 62 -0.04 -7.73 -1.73
N VAL A 63 -1.25 -7.16 -1.70
CA VAL A 63 -1.96 -6.73 -2.92
C VAL A 63 -1.75 -5.25 -3.14
N MET A 64 -1.39 -4.88 -4.36
CA MET A 64 -1.21 -3.50 -4.82
C MET A 64 -2.03 -3.27 -6.09
N VAL A 65 -2.70 -2.12 -6.17
CA VAL A 65 -3.50 -1.68 -7.34
C VAL A 65 -3.08 -0.28 -7.75
#